data_AF-A0A7S3RDY7-F1
#
_entry.id   AF-A0A7S3RDY7-F1
#
_cell.length_a   1.000
_cell.length_b   1.000
_cell.length_c   1.000
_cell.angle_alpha   90.00
_cell.angle_beta   90.00
_cell.angle_gamma   90.00
#
_symmetry.space_group_name_H-M   'P 1'
#
loop_
_entity.id
_entity.type
_entity.pdbx_description
1 polymer ?
#
loop_
_entity_poly.entity_id
_entity_poly.type
_entity_poly.pdbx_seq_one_letter_code
_entity_poly.pdbx_strand_id
1 'polypeptide(L)'
;MSSGAAAHCGTSSCESAWENVAGSGEHSCGDRIAWLQTFEGGLLSESEACGRVAGEFANVCGACMPGGESSQLWKITLALTVVALGVGVAATAAICVASVLRRRRAVA
;
A
#
# COMPACT_ATOMS: atom_id res chain seq x y z
N MET A 1 -0.12 20.42 10.09
CA MET A 1 -1.55 20.62 10.41
C MET A 1 -2.35 19.98 9.28
N SER A 2 -2.67 18.68 9.39
CA SER A 2 -3.70 18.06 8.55
C SER A 2 -5.02 18.26 9.28
N SER A 3 -5.79 19.24 8.83
CA SER A 3 -7.17 19.44 9.20
C SER A 3 -8.00 19.09 7.98
N GLY A 4 -8.89 18.10 8.09
CA GLY A 4 -9.92 17.85 7.09
C GLY A 4 -10.34 16.39 6.98
N ALA A 5 -11.41 16.02 7.70
CA ALA A 5 -12.10 14.73 7.76
C ALA A 5 -11.30 13.57 8.39
N ALA A 6 -11.93 12.83 9.30
CA ALA A 6 -11.37 11.62 9.88
C ALA A 6 -11.14 10.60 8.76
N ALA A 7 -9.90 10.46 8.29
CA ALA A 7 -9.56 9.47 7.29
C ALA A 7 -9.20 8.16 8.00
N HIS A 8 -10.17 7.27 8.13
CA HIS A 8 -9.92 5.90 8.58
C HIS A 8 -9.03 5.16 7.57
N CYS A 9 -8.12 4.33 8.06
CA CYS A 9 -7.25 3.51 7.21
C CYS A 9 -6.32 4.31 6.28
N GLY A 10 -6.11 5.60 6.56
CA GLY A 10 -5.32 6.50 5.71
C GLY A 10 -5.98 6.85 4.37
N THR A 11 -7.31 6.68 4.25
CA THR A 11 -8.07 7.02 3.05
C THR A 11 -9.43 7.63 3.39
N SER A 12 -9.86 8.64 2.65
CA SER A 12 -11.22 9.20 2.78
C SER A 12 -12.30 8.27 2.22
N SER A 13 -11.93 7.27 1.39
CA SER A 13 -12.88 6.31 0.84
C SER A 13 -13.41 5.31 1.87
N CYS A 14 -12.68 5.10 2.97
CA CYS A 14 -13.16 4.21 4.02
C CYS A 14 -14.33 4.82 4.79
N GLU A 15 -14.40 6.14 4.90
CA GLU A 15 -15.44 6.84 5.66
C GLU A 15 -16.85 6.50 5.15
N SER A 16 -17.03 6.41 3.83
CA SER A 16 -18.31 6.05 3.23
C SER A 16 -18.67 4.57 3.38
N ALA A 17 -17.70 3.71 3.70
CA ALA A 17 -17.90 2.28 3.91
C ALA A 17 -17.84 1.87 5.38
N TRP A 18 -17.51 2.79 6.29
CA TRP A 18 -17.25 2.51 7.70
C TRP A 18 -18.44 1.81 8.38
N GLU A 19 -19.65 2.31 8.12
CA GLU A 19 -20.92 1.80 8.65
C GLU A 19 -21.52 0.65 7.83
N ASN A 20 -20.89 0.24 6.72
CA ASN A 20 -21.41 -0.86 5.93
C ASN A 20 -21.27 -2.18 6.69
N VAL A 21 -22.31 -3.01 6.66
CA VAL A 21 -22.33 -4.28 7.39
C VAL A 21 -21.50 -5.33 6.67
N ALA A 22 -20.43 -5.78 7.31
CA ALA A 22 -19.57 -6.82 6.78
C ALA A 22 -20.14 -8.21 7.10
N GLY A 23 -20.24 -9.06 6.08
CA GLY A 23 -20.60 -10.47 6.25
C GLY A 23 -22.09 -10.73 6.41
N SER A 24 -22.44 -11.65 7.30
CA SER A 24 -23.81 -12.15 7.53
C SER A 24 -24.73 -11.19 8.29
N GLY A 25 -24.32 -9.94 8.51
CA GLY A 25 -25.21 -8.92 9.07
C GLY A 25 -24.86 -8.41 10.47
N GLU A 26 -23.75 -8.85 11.08
CA GLU A 26 -23.55 -8.70 12.53
C GLU A 26 -22.68 -7.50 12.92
N HIS A 27 -21.72 -7.09 12.10
CA HIS A 27 -20.75 -6.05 12.45
C HIS A 27 -20.44 -5.14 11.27
N SER A 28 -20.31 -3.84 11.52
CA SER A 28 -19.86 -2.89 10.48
C SER A 28 -18.39 -3.12 10.10
N CYS A 29 -17.96 -2.58 8.96
CA CYS A 29 -16.55 -2.56 8.58
C CYS A 29 -15.71 -1.91 9.70
N GLY A 30 -16.19 -0.80 10.27
CA GLY A 30 -15.57 -0.10 11.38
C GLY A 30 -15.44 -0.94 12.65
N ASP A 31 -16.51 -1.64 13.04
CA ASP A 31 -16.51 -2.50 14.23
C ASP A 31 -15.47 -3.61 14.12
N ARG A 32 -15.36 -4.23 12.94
CA ARG A 32 -14.37 -5.29 12.71
C ARG A 32 -12.95 -4.77 12.72
N ILE A 33 -12.72 -3.58 12.16
CA ILE A 33 -11.42 -2.90 12.20
C ILE A 33 -11.06 -2.54 13.64
N ALA A 34 -12.01 -2.03 14.42
CA ALA A 34 -11.81 -1.71 15.84
C ALA A 34 -11.52 -2.96 16.67
N TRP A 35 -12.26 -4.05 16.46
CA TRP A 35 -12.07 -5.32 17.16
C TRP A 35 -10.67 -5.89 16.92
N LEU A 36 -10.18 -5.89 15.67
CA LEU A 36 -8.85 -6.39 15.32
C LEU A 36 -7.69 -5.62 16.00
N GLN A 37 -7.93 -4.37 16.43
CA GLN A 37 -6.95 -3.56 17.17
C GLN A 37 -6.95 -3.86 18.68
N THR A 38 -7.95 -4.58 19.18
CA THR A 38 -8.01 -5.00 20.59
C THR A 38 -7.06 -6.15 20.89
N PHE A 39 -6.81 -6.41 22.17
CA PHE A 39 -6.04 -7.58 22.61
C PHE A 39 -6.66 -8.90 22.12
N GLU A 40 -7.99 -9.02 22.19
CA GLU A 40 -8.71 -10.23 21.77
C GLU A 40 -8.72 -10.41 20.25
N GLY A 41 -8.71 -9.32 19.48
CA GLY A 41 -8.70 -9.35 18.02
C GLY A 41 -7.32 -9.47 17.38
N GLY A 42 -6.24 -9.42 18.17
CA GLY A 42 -4.87 -9.68 17.71
C GLY A 42 -3.92 -8.48 17.70
N LEU A 43 -4.28 -7.36 18.33
CA LEU A 43 -3.43 -6.17 18.47
C LEU A 43 -2.85 -5.65 17.13
N LEU A 44 -3.63 -5.75 16.05
CA LEU A 44 -3.19 -5.27 14.75
C LEU A 44 -3.09 -3.75 14.75
N SER A 45 -2.16 -3.20 13.95
CA SER A 45 -2.21 -1.77 13.64
C SER A 45 -3.47 -1.43 12.84
N GLU A 46 -3.92 -0.17 12.88
CA GLU A 46 -5.07 0.28 12.10
C GLU A 46 -4.94 -0.12 10.62
N SER A 47 -3.77 0.10 10.01
CA SER A 47 -3.53 -0.26 8.61
C SER A 47 -3.66 -1.77 8.34
N GLU A 48 -3.17 -2.62 9.23
CA GLU A 48 -3.27 -4.08 9.08
C GLU A 48 -4.71 -4.57 9.28
N ALA A 49 -5.41 -4.03 10.27
CA ALA A 49 -6.82 -4.31 10.51
C ALA A 49 -7.67 -3.93 9.29
N CYS A 50 -7.45 -2.74 8.74
CA CYS A 50 -8.10 -2.25 7.54
C CYS A 50 -7.82 -3.14 6.32
N GLY A 51 -6.55 -3.49 6.08
CA GLY A 51 -6.16 -4.39 5.00
C GLY A 51 -6.80 -5.77 5.12
N ARG A 52 -6.92 -6.30 6.34
CA ARG A 52 -7.57 -7.58 6.62
C ARG A 52 -9.07 -7.52 6.35
N VAL A 53 -9.78 -6.53 6.89
CA VAL A 53 -11.23 -6.38 6.71
C VAL A 53 -11.58 -6.11 5.25
N ALA A 54 -10.84 -5.24 4.57
CA ALA A 54 -11.01 -4.97 3.15
C ALA A 54 -10.72 -6.21 2.28
N GLY A 55 -9.80 -7.08 2.69
CA GLY A 55 -9.53 -8.35 1.99
C GLY A 55 -10.62 -9.39 2.20
N GLU A 56 -11.08 -9.60 3.44
CA GLU A 56 -12.10 -10.60 3.77
C GLU A 56 -13.51 -10.21 3.27
N PHE A 57 -13.79 -8.91 3.14
CA PHE A 57 -15.11 -8.37 2.76
C PHE A 57 -14.97 -7.35 1.63
N ALA A 58 -14.22 -7.70 0.59
CA ALA A 58 -13.87 -6.80 -0.51
C ALA A 58 -15.06 -6.06 -1.15
N ASN A 59 -16.22 -6.72 -1.29
CA ASN A 59 -17.41 -6.10 -1.88
C ASN A 59 -18.01 -4.96 -1.03
N VAL A 60 -17.82 -5.01 0.29
CA VAL A 60 -18.52 -4.11 1.24
C VAL A 60 -17.54 -3.16 1.92
N CYS A 61 -16.38 -3.66 2.32
CA CYS A 61 -15.33 -2.94 3.03
C CYS A 61 -14.09 -2.64 2.17
N GLY A 62 -14.11 -2.96 0.87
CA GLY A 62 -12.94 -2.80 -0.01
C GLY A 62 -12.40 -1.38 -0.07
N ALA A 63 -13.26 -0.36 0.11
CA ALA A 63 -12.88 1.04 0.16
C ALA A 63 -11.99 1.41 1.36
N CYS A 64 -11.87 0.53 2.36
CA CYS A 64 -10.97 0.68 3.51
C CYS A 64 -9.57 0.11 3.27
N MET A 65 -9.25 -0.39 2.07
CA MET A 65 -7.90 -0.90 1.79
C MET A 65 -6.86 0.22 1.89
N PRO A 66 -5.83 0.08 2.74
CA PRO A 66 -4.81 1.11 2.90
C PRO A 66 -3.93 1.23 1.65
N GLY A 67 -3.70 2.45 1.17
CA GLY A 67 -2.70 2.74 0.14
C GLY A 67 -3.05 2.29 -1.29
N GLY A 68 -4.33 2.30 -1.64
CA GLY A 68 -4.83 1.93 -2.98
C GLY A 68 -4.26 2.71 -4.17
N GLU A 69 -3.54 3.82 -3.96
CA GLU A 69 -3.08 4.67 -5.06
C GLU A 69 -1.55 4.83 -5.14
N SER A 70 -0.81 4.78 -4.04
CA SER A 70 0.62 5.16 -4.05
C SER A 70 1.59 3.97 -4.03
N SER A 71 1.16 2.82 -3.50
CA SER A 71 2.06 1.68 -3.17
C SER A 71 2.25 0.69 -4.32
N GLN A 72 1.41 0.78 -5.35
CA GLN A 72 1.40 -0.15 -6.47
C GLN A 72 1.86 0.50 -7.77
N LEU A 73 1.79 1.84 -7.90
CA LEU A 73 2.26 2.55 -9.09
C LEU A 73 3.77 2.40 -9.30
N TRP A 74 4.57 2.38 -8.23
CA TRP A 74 6.00 2.10 -8.36
C TRP A 74 6.26 0.64 -8.76
N LYS A 75 5.42 -0.31 -8.32
CA LYS A 75 5.53 -1.73 -8.73
C LYS A 75 5.09 -1.94 -10.18
N ILE A 76 4.07 -1.23 -10.66
CA ILE A 76 3.65 -1.25 -12.06
C ILE A 76 4.71 -0.57 -12.93
N THR A 77 5.31 0.53 -12.46
CA THR A 77 6.45 1.18 -13.13
C THR A 77 7.66 0.25 -13.19
N LEU A 78 7.95 -0.50 -12.12
CA LEU A 78 9.05 -1.47 -12.08
C LEU A 78 8.75 -2.68 -12.98
N ALA A 79 7.55 -3.24 -12.96
CA ALA A 79 7.18 -4.35 -13.84
C ALA A 79 7.16 -3.96 -15.33
N LEU A 80 6.60 -2.81 -15.69
CA LEU A 80 6.58 -2.32 -17.08
C LEU A 80 7.98 -1.98 -17.58
N THR A 81 8.84 -1.40 -16.75
CA THR A 81 10.24 -1.14 -17.15
C THR A 81 11.02 -2.44 -17.32
N VAL A 82 10.77 -3.48 -16.52
CA VAL A 82 11.43 -4.80 -16.68
C VAL A 82 10.96 -5.52 -17.95
N VAL A 83 9.67 -5.46 -18.30
CA VAL A 83 9.13 -6.04 -19.54
C VAL A 83 9.62 -5.29 -20.78
N ALA A 84 9.72 -3.96 -20.72
CA ALA A 84 10.20 -3.16 -21.85
C ALA A 84 11.72 -3.23 -22.06
N LEU A 85 12.51 -3.52 -21.01
CA LEU A 85 13.98 -3.50 -21.10
C LEU A 85 14.64 -4.87 -21.22
N GLY A 86 13.95 -6.00 -21.05
CA GLY A 86 14.46 -7.32 -21.45
C GLY A 86 15.85 -7.70 -20.91
N VAL A 87 16.30 -7.14 -19.79
CA VAL A 87 17.60 -7.45 -19.17
C VAL A 87 17.39 -7.65 -17.68
N GLY A 88 17.72 -8.86 -17.21
CA GLY A 88 17.65 -9.24 -15.80
C GLY A 88 18.39 -8.25 -14.91
N VAL A 89 17.72 -7.80 -13.85
CA VAL A 89 18.34 -6.96 -12.83
C VAL A 89 19.23 -7.86 -11.96
N ALA A 90 20.46 -8.08 -12.42
CA ALA A 90 21.57 -8.60 -11.61
C ALA A 90 22.77 -7.63 -11.59
N ALA A 91 22.59 -6.35 -11.95
CA ALA A 91 23.70 -5.43 -12.15
C ALA A 91 23.52 -4.05 -11.49
N THR A 92 23.20 -3.99 -10.19
CA THR A 92 23.32 -2.72 -9.43
C THR A 92 24.77 -2.38 -9.05
N ALA A 93 25.78 -3.13 -9.48
CA ALA A 93 27.20 -2.80 -9.25
C ALA A 93 27.86 -1.98 -10.38
N ALA A 94 27.24 -1.84 -11.57
CA ALA A 94 27.93 -1.27 -12.74
C ALA A 94 27.87 0.26 -12.86
N ILE A 95 26.96 0.94 -12.15
CA ILE A 95 26.78 2.40 -12.26
C ILE A 95 28.02 3.16 -11.72
N CYS A 96 28.73 2.60 -10.75
CA CYS A 96 29.92 3.23 -10.17
C CYS A 96 31.13 3.23 -11.13
N VAL A 97 31.32 2.19 -11.94
CA VAL A 97 32.52 2.06 -12.80
C VAL A 97 32.48 3.00 -14.02
N ALA A 98 31.30 3.19 -14.61
CA ALA A 98 31.12 4.06 -15.78
C ALA A 98 31.32 5.55 -15.46
N SER A 99 31.14 5.97 -14.20
CA SER A 99 31.34 7.34 -13.74
C SER A 99 32.83 7.67 -13.51
N VAL A 100 33.62 6.69 -13.06
CA VAL A 100 35.06 6.85 -12.84
C VAL A 100 35.84 6.82 -14.16
N LEU A 101 35.46 5.96 -15.11
CA LEU A 101 36.13 5.88 -16.43
C LEU A 101 35.88 7.12 -17.30
N ARG A 102 34.71 7.76 -17.21
CA ARG A 102 34.44 9.03 -17.90
C ARG A 102 35.27 10.19 -17.39
N ARG A 103 35.53 10.26 -16.07
CA ARG A 103 36.42 11.28 -15.49
C ARG A 103 37.87 11.14 -15.94
N ARG A 104 38.35 9.90 -16.13
CA ARG A 104 39.72 9.65 -16.61
C ARG A 104 39.96 10.04 -18.08
N ARG A 105 38.92 9.99 -18.93
CA ARG A 105 39.00 10.43 -20.34
C ARG A 105 38.84 11.94 -20.53
N ALA A 106 38.43 12.68 -19.50
CA ALA A 106 38.27 14.13 -19.58
C ALA A 106 39.54 14.91 -19.17
N VAL A 107 40.61 14.22 -18.78
CA VAL A 107 41.88 14.83 -18.29
C VAL A 107 43.09 14.37 -19.12
N ALA A 108 42.88 13.65 -20.24
CA ALA A 108 43.93 13.24 -21.17
C ALA A 108 43.73 13.91 -22.53
#